data_AF-A0AAV0WDP6-F1
#
_entry.id   AF-A0AAV0WDP6-F1
#
_cell.length_a   1.000
_cell.length_b   1.000
_cell.length_c   1.000
_cell.angle_alpha   90.00
_cell.angle_beta   90.00
_cell.angle_gamma   90.00
#
_symmetry.space_group_name_H-M   'P 1'
#
loop_
_entity.id
_entity.type
_entity.pdbx_description
1 polymer ?
#
loop_
_entity_poly.entity_id
_entity_poly.type
_entity_poly.pdbx_seq_one_letter_code
_entity_poly.pdbx_strand_id
1 'polypeptide(L)'
;MQSRLARKVSQEDMYRQHRNNIRNAKPKVDNKSPSLKVTAYYKPGVIEGNAAQLAQIEDDNFKLITHINTIYRTQGKTDCFRSKLSNSKIKVKNNEANNIKLNEAKLKENFELLDRIIHVKPQVDFNEMEEHYKKQVELIMLMSKFPESYKKKKYHDPLIISTELPKSIRIKKSKCYLDIKDLTENRTLGRMTIEVYDSVVPKTTGNFKMLCQQRSDDLDYSGTQIFRIVPGLFCLAGDVEYSIGLGGLSATKGERYFNDENYALSHNAPGTNLQYYYGFLGDRFSND
;
A
#
# COMPACT_ATOMS: atom_id res chain seq x y z
N MET A 1 46.99 -65.59 -10.39
CA MET A 1 45.56 -65.18 -10.32
C MET A 1 45.07 -64.90 -8.89
N GLN A 2 45.58 -65.56 -7.84
CA GLN A 2 45.08 -65.45 -6.46
C GLN A 2 45.23 -64.05 -5.81
N SER A 3 46.24 -63.24 -6.18
CA SER A 3 46.47 -61.92 -5.57
C SER A 3 45.45 -60.83 -5.97
N ARG A 4 44.83 -60.95 -7.15
CA ARG A 4 43.81 -59.99 -7.63
C ARG A 4 42.45 -60.22 -6.99
N LEU A 5 42.07 -61.48 -6.74
CA LEU A 5 40.83 -61.81 -6.03
C LEU A 5 40.89 -61.38 -4.56
N ALA A 6 42.01 -61.65 -3.87
CA ALA A 6 42.19 -61.23 -2.49
C ALA A 6 42.14 -59.69 -2.31
N ARG A 7 42.70 -58.93 -3.26
CA ARG A 7 42.59 -57.46 -3.30
C ARG A 7 41.16 -56.98 -3.50
N LYS A 8 40.36 -57.63 -4.37
CA LYS A 8 38.95 -57.27 -4.59
C LYS A 8 38.09 -57.54 -3.35
N VAL A 9 38.26 -58.69 -2.70
CA VAL A 9 37.53 -59.02 -1.47
C VAL A 9 37.87 -58.03 -0.36
N SER A 10 39.15 -57.67 -0.21
CA SER A 10 39.60 -56.65 0.75
C SER A 10 39.02 -55.26 0.47
N GLN A 11 38.87 -54.87 -0.80
CA GLN A 11 38.22 -53.62 -1.19
C GLN A 11 36.71 -53.63 -0.91
N GLU A 12 36.05 -54.77 -1.13
CA GLU A 12 34.62 -54.95 -0.86
C GLU A 12 34.32 -54.82 0.65
N ASP A 13 35.15 -55.44 1.50
CA ASP A 13 35.00 -55.40 2.95
C ASP A 13 35.30 -54.00 3.53
N MET A 14 36.31 -53.32 2.98
CA MET A 14 36.60 -51.90 3.28
C MET A 14 35.41 -51.00 2.90
N TYR A 15 34.79 -51.26 1.74
CA TYR A 15 33.61 -50.52 1.30
C TYR A 15 32.39 -50.76 2.21
N ARG A 16 32.19 -52.00 2.67
CA ARG A 16 31.14 -52.36 3.62
C ARG A 16 31.36 -51.69 4.98
N GLN A 17 32.59 -51.68 5.50
CA GLN A 17 32.93 -50.96 6.73
C GLN A 17 32.70 -49.45 6.58
N HIS A 18 33.11 -48.87 5.46
CA HIS A 18 32.88 -47.45 5.19
C HIS A 18 31.39 -47.10 5.16
N ARG A 19 30.56 -47.92 4.51
CA ARG A 19 29.09 -47.74 4.52
C ARG A 19 28.49 -47.86 5.91
N ASN A 20 28.97 -48.79 6.74
CA ASN A 20 28.52 -48.91 8.12
C ASN A 20 28.92 -47.69 8.96
N ASN A 21 30.13 -47.15 8.73
CA ASN A 21 30.59 -45.95 9.42
C ASN A 21 29.76 -44.72 9.02
N ILE A 22 29.39 -44.57 7.74
CA ILE A 22 28.50 -43.49 7.29
C ILE A 22 27.10 -43.66 7.89
N ARG A 23 26.54 -44.87 7.89
CA ARG A 23 25.20 -45.14 8.45
C ARG A 23 25.10 -44.81 9.94
N ASN A 24 26.16 -45.10 10.69
CA ASN A 24 26.19 -44.89 12.14
C ASN A 24 26.80 -43.53 12.54
N ALA A 25 27.17 -42.69 11.58
CA ALA A 25 27.72 -41.37 11.84
C ALA A 25 26.64 -40.45 12.41
N LYS A 26 26.80 -40.07 13.69
CA LYS A 26 25.97 -39.03 14.31
C LYS A 26 26.49 -37.65 13.90
N PRO A 27 25.63 -36.71 13.46
CA PRO A 27 26.05 -35.35 13.15
C PRO A 27 26.62 -34.68 14.40
N LYS A 28 27.84 -34.15 14.30
CA LYS A 28 28.54 -33.47 15.40
C LYS A 28 28.01 -32.06 15.66
N VAL A 29 27.30 -31.50 14.68
CA VAL A 29 26.67 -30.17 14.74
C VAL A 29 25.17 -30.38 14.65
N ASP A 30 24.45 -29.95 15.67
CA ASP A 30 22.99 -29.96 15.68
C ASP A 30 22.49 -28.81 14.79
N ASN A 31 21.86 -29.15 13.67
CA ASN A 31 21.22 -28.19 12.77
C ASN A 31 19.74 -28.00 13.08
N LYS A 32 19.22 -28.57 14.18
CA LYS A 32 17.83 -28.35 14.58
C LYS A 32 17.61 -26.88 14.90
N SER A 33 16.47 -26.37 14.49
CA SER A 33 16.05 -25.02 14.82
C SER A 33 16.01 -24.87 16.36
N PRO A 34 16.55 -23.77 16.90
CA PRO A 34 16.46 -23.52 18.34
C PRO A 34 14.99 -23.51 18.78
N SER A 35 14.72 -24.03 19.98
CA SER A 35 13.35 -24.09 20.51
C SER A 35 12.76 -22.68 20.64
N LEU A 36 11.63 -22.44 19.99
CA LEU A 36 10.93 -21.16 20.07
C LEU A 36 10.23 -21.04 21.44
N LYS A 37 10.66 -20.07 22.25
CA LYS A 37 9.94 -19.70 23.47
C LYS A 37 8.73 -18.86 23.12
N VAL A 38 7.57 -19.49 22.94
CA VAL A 38 6.30 -18.86 22.51
C VAL A 38 5.95 -17.64 23.37
N THR A 39 6.15 -17.72 24.69
CA THR A 39 5.87 -16.64 25.66
C THR A 39 6.75 -15.39 25.49
N ALA A 40 7.89 -15.49 24.80
CA ALA A 40 8.75 -14.34 24.51
C ALA A 40 8.19 -13.47 23.37
N TYR A 41 7.39 -14.07 22.47
CA TYR A 41 6.84 -13.39 21.29
C TYR A 41 5.36 -13.08 21.44
N TYR A 42 4.63 -13.93 22.17
CA TYR A 42 3.20 -13.82 22.38
C TYR A 42 2.92 -13.43 23.83
N LYS A 43 2.48 -12.18 24.03
CA LYS A 43 2.02 -11.68 25.33
C LYS A 43 0.60 -12.19 25.58
N PRO A 44 0.35 -13.01 26.63
CA PRO A 44 -0.97 -13.61 26.86
C PRO A 44 -2.11 -12.59 26.93
N GLY A 45 -1.90 -11.46 27.63
CA GLY A 45 -2.93 -10.42 27.74
C GLY A 45 -3.27 -9.72 26.41
N VAL A 46 -2.34 -9.67 25.45
CA VAL A 46 -2.63 -9.13 24.11
C VAL A 46 -3.47 -10.13 23.32
N ILE A 47 -3.20 -11.43 23.46
CA ILE A 47 -4.00 -12.47 22.81
C ILE A 47 -5.42 -12.48 23.35
N GLU A 48 -5.58 -12.40 24.67
CA GLU A 48 -6.89 -12.34 25.33
C GLU A 48 -7.68 -11.08 24.93
N GLY A 49 -7.00 -9.93 24.87
CA GLY A 49 -7.60 -8.68 24.40
C GLY A 49 -8.06 -8.76 22.94
N ASN A 50 -7.23 -9.34 22.06
CA ASN A 50 -7.58 -9.53 20.66
C ASN A 50 -8.75 -10.51 20.50
N ALA A 51 -8.79 -11.58 21.29
CA ALA A 51 -9.90 -12.53 21.29
C ALA A 51 -11.22 -11.87 21.72
N ALA A 52 -11.19 -11.02 22.74
CA ALA A 52 -12.36 -10.24 23.18
C ALA A 52 -12.83 -9.25 22.11
N GLN A 53 -11.90 -8.55 21.45
CA GLN A 53 -12.24 -7.65 20.34
C GLN A 53 -12.84 -8.39 19.15
N LEU A 54 -12.29 -9.56 18.78
CA LEU A 54 -12.85 -10.40 17.72
C LEU A 54 -14.27 -10.84 18.04
N ALA A 55 -14.53 -11.29 19.27
CA ALA A 55 -15.88 -11.67 19.71
C ALA A 55 -16.87 -10.50 19.59
N GLN A 56 -16.45 -9.28 19.94
CA GLN A 56 -17.30 -8.10 19.80
C GLN A 56 -17.60 -7.77 18.33
N ILE A 57 -16.60 -7.86 17.45
CA ILE A 57 -16.78 -7.66 16.01
C ILE A 57 -17.73 -8.70 15.42
N GLU A 58 -17.62 -9.96 15.84
CA GLU A 58 -18.52 -11.03 15.41
C GLU A 58 -19.98 -10.77 15.84
N ASP A 59 -20.19 -10.34 17.09
CA ASP A 59 -21.51 -9.97 17.59
C ASP A 59 -22.13 -8.80 16.81
N ASP A 60 -21.33 -7.79 16.48
CA ASP A 60 -21.80 -6.63 15.72
C ASP A 60 -22.08 -6.98 14.26
N ASN A 61 -21.23 -7.81 13.64
CA ASN A 61 -21.47 -8.35 12.31
C ASN A 61 -22.76 -9.19 12.26
N PHE A 62 -23.02 -9.99 13.30
CA PHE A 62 -24.25 -10.76 13.41
C PHE A 62 -25.49 -9.85 13.46
N LYS A 63 -25.45 -8.77 14.26
CA LYS A 63 -26.53 -7.77 14.30
C LYS A 63 -26.73 -7.09 12.94
N LEU A 64 -25.66 -6.75 12.23
CA LEU A 64 -25.77 -6.16 10.89
C LEU A 64 -26.44 -7.11 9.90
N ILE A 65 -26.04 -8.38 9.87
CA ILE A 65 -26.61 -9.39 8.98
C ILE A 65 -28.10 -9.61 9.30
N THR A 66 -28.46 -9.67 10.58
CA THR A 66 -29.87 -9.81 10.98
C THR A 66 -30.71 -8.59 10.55
N HIS A 67 -30.18 -7.37 10.66
CA HIS A 67 -30.84 -6.17 10.13
C HIS A 67 -30.98 -6.20 8.61
N ILE A 68 -29.91 -6.56 7.87
CA ILE A 68 -29.95 -6.68 6.41
C ILE A 68 -31.01 -7.70 5.98
N ASN A 69 -31.01 -8.88 6.60
CA ASN A 69 -31.98 -9.94 6.32
C ASN A 69 -33.42 -9.48 6.62
N THR A 70 -33.60 -8.72 7.71
CA THR A 70 -34.89 -8.10 8.04
C THR A 70 -35.32 -7.15 6.93
N ILE A 71 -34.47 -6.19 6.51
CA ILE A 71 -34.75 -5.25 5.41
C ILE A 71 -35.04 -5.97 4.08
N TYR A 72 -34.34 -7.07 3.82
CA TYR A 72 -34.51 -7.84 2.59
C TYR A 72 -35.87 -8.57 2.55
N ARG A 73 -36.30 -9.11 3.71
CA ARG A 73 -37.58 -9.83 3.85
C ARG A 73 -38.76 -8.89 4.00
N THR A 74 -38.62 -7.88 4.83
CA THR A 74 -39.58 -6.78 4.97
C THR A 74 -39.08 -5.68 4.05
N GLN A 75 -39.48 -5.71 2.76
CA GLN A 75 -39.12 -4.67 1.78
C GLN A 75 -39.14 -3.31 2.48
N GLY A 76 -37.96 -2.73 2.70
CA GLY A 76 -37.83 -1.53 3.49
C GLY A 76 -38.77 -0.47 2.91
N LYS A 77 -39.56 0.20 3.75
CA LYS A 77 -40.22 1.44 3.32
C LYS A 77 -39.12 2.44 3.01
N THR A 78 -38.71 2.53 1.76
CA THR A 78 -38.03 3.71 1.24
C THR A 78 -39.06 4.83 1.26
N ASP A 79 -39.10 5.59 2.36
CA ASP A 79 -39.87 6.84 2.46
C ASP A 79 -39.22 7.92 1.58
N CYS A 80 -39.07 7.66 0.28
CA CYS A 80 -38.69 8.70 -0.69
C CYS A 80 -39.91 9.49 -1.18
N PHE A 81 -41.13 9.07 -0.83
CA PHE A 81 -42.36 9.81 -1.10
C PHE A 81 -43.31 9.73 0.09
N ARG A 82 -43.32 10.80 0.90
CA ARG A 82 -44.28 10.99 2.00
C ARG A 82 -45.68 11.26 1.42
N SER A 83 -46.37 10.21 0.98
CA SER A 83 -47.78 10.31 0.60
C SER A 83 -48.66 10.12 1.85
N LYS A 84 -49.29 11.23 2.26
CA LYS A 84 -50.30 11.36 3.33
C LYS A 84 -49.79 11.19 4.77
N LEU A 85 -49.76 12.31 5.50
CA LEU A 85 -49.65 12.33 6.96
C LEU A 85 -50.80 11.51 7.56
N SER A 86 -50.51 10.33 8.11
CA SER A 86 -51.36 9.76 9.13
C SER A 86 -51.01 10.41 10.47
N ASN A 87 -52.02 10.95 11.14
CA ASN A 87 -51.91 11.61 12.45
C ASN A 87 -51.65 10.61 13.60
N SER A 88 -50.83 9.59 13.39
CA SER A 88 -50.21 8.89 14.52
C SER A 88 -49.11 9.79 15.06
N LYS A 89 -49.10 10.08 16.36
CA LYS A 89 -48.03 10.84 17.03
C LYS A 89 -46.71 10.08 16.85
N ILE A 90 -45.99 10.44 15.79
CA ILE A 90 -44.71 9.85 15.38
C ILE A 90 -43.66 10.18 16.44
N LYS A 91 -43.22 9.16 17.20
CA LYS A 91 -42.08 9.18 18.12
C LYS A 91 -40.71 9.43 17.44
N VAL A 92 -40.67 9.93 16.21
CA VAL A 92 -39.43 10.10 15.42
C VAL A 92 -38.84 11.51 15.55
N LYS A 93 -39.63 12.54 15.92
CA LYS A 93 -39.09 13.90 16.13
C LYS A 93 -38.12 14.03 17.31
N ASN A 94 -38.22 13.16 18.32
CA ASN A 94 -37.36 13.21 19.49
C ASN A 94 -35.96 12.68 19.20
N ASN A 95 -35.81 11.65 18.36
CA ASN A 95 -34.51 11.05 18.08
C ASN A 95 -33.61 11.99 17.26
N GLU A 96 -34.17 12.70 16.29
CA GLU A 96 -33.41 13.64 15.47
C GLU A 96 -32.97 14.86 16.27
N ALA A 97 -33.87 15.43 17.08
CA ALA A 97 -33.53 16.51 18.02
C ALA A 97 -32.50 16.07 19.07
N ASN A 98 -32.58 14.83 19.55
CA ASN A 98 -31.60 14.27 20.49
C ASN A 98 -30.25 14.04 19.83
N ASN A 99 -30.23 13.58 18.57
CA ASN A 99 -29.00 13.39 17.80
C ASN A 99 -28.32 14.71 17.47
N ILE A 100 -29.09 15.76 17.14
CA ILE A 100 -28.56 17.11 16.93
C ILE A 100 -27.91 17.62 18.22
N LYS A 101 -28.61 17.51 19.36
CA LYS A 101 -28.04 17.90 20.68
C LYS A 101 -26.80 17.09 21.05
N LEU A 102 -26.78 15.79 20.76
CA LEU A 102 -25.62 14.94 20.99
C LEU A 102 -24.44 15.34 20.11
N ASN A 103 -24.69 15.67 18.84
CA ASN A 103 -23.67 16.14 17.92
C ASN A 103 -23.13 17.51 18.31
N GLU A 104 -23.99 18.42 18.78
CA GLU A 104 -23.56 19.72 19.33
C GLU A 104 -22.68 19.54 20.57
N ALA A 105 -23.03 18.61 21.47
CA ALA A 105 -22.22 18.28 22.65
C ALA A 105 -20.85 17.72 22.25
N LYS A 106 -20.80 16.79 21.30
CA LYS A 106 -19.54 16.24 20.75
C LYS A 106 -18.69 17.31 20.07
N LEU A 107 -19.32 18.22 19.33
CA LEU A 107 -18.63 19.32 18.66
C LEU A 107 -17.96 20.24 19.69
N LYS A 108 -18.67 20.54 20.78
CA LYS A 108 -18.13 21.34 21.89
C LYS A 108 -16.94 20.65 22.57
N GLU A 109 -17.05 19.36 22.87
CA GLU A 109 -15.95 18.58 23.43
C GLU A 109 -14.72 18.54 22.50
N ASN A 110 -14.96 18.38 21.18
CA ASN A 110 -13.90 18.41 20.18
C ASN A 110 -13.21 19.77 20.11
N PHE A 111 -13.96 20.87 20.22
CA PHE A 111 -13.37 22.21 20.31
C PHE A 111 -12.53 22.38 21.57
N GLU A 112 -12.98 21.89 22.72
CA GLU A 112 -12.22 21.92 23.98
C GLU A 112 -10.96 21.04 23.93
N LEU A 113 -11.02 19.90 23.23
CA LEU A 113 -9.86 19.04 22.96
C LEU A 113 -8.86 19.73 22.03
N LEU A 114 -9.33 20.33 20.95
CA LEU A 114 -8.50 21.08 20.01
C LEU A 114 -7.80 22.23 20.73
N ASP A 115 -8.52 22.97 21.57
CA ASP A 115 -7.98 24.07 22.35
C ASP A 115 -6.87 23.59 23.30
N ARG A 116 -7.07 22.44 23.95
CA ARG A 116 -6.02 21.78 24.75
C ARG A 116 -4.80 21.38 23.91
N ILE A 117 -5.00 20.79 22.74
CA ILE A 117 -3.90 20.35 21.87
C ILE A 117 -3.07 21.54 21.37
N ILE A 118 -3.74 22.64 21.01
CA ILE A 118 -3.07 23.85 20.51
C ILE A 118 -2.28 24.55 21.62
N HIS A 119 -2.84 24.61 22.85
CA HIS A 119 -2.24 25.37 23.94
C HIS A 119 -1.27 24.56 24.82
N VAL A 120 -1.34 23.23 24.80
CA VAL A 120 -0.36 22.38 25.49
C VAL A 120 0.93 22.34 24.71
N LYS A 121 1.98 22.95 25.27
CA LYS A 121 3.34 22.73 24.77
C LYS A 121 3.75 21.28 25.03
N PRO A 122 4.45 20.62 24.08
CA PRO A 122 4.96 19.28 24.30
C PRO A 122 5.83 19.27 25.57
N GLN A 123 5.42 18.49 26.57
CA GLN A 123 6.16 18.33 27.83
C GLN A 123 7.35 17.37 27.70
N VAL A 124 7.48 16.70 26.55
CA VAL A 124 8.54 15.74 26.30
C VAL A 124 9.82 16.50 25.95
N ASP A 125 10.82 16.42 26.81
CA ASP A 125 12.16 16.90 26.49
C ASP A 125 12.76 16.01 25.39
N PHE A 126 12.98 16.60 24.21
CA PHE A 126 13.55 15.91 23.06
C PHE A 126 14.93 15.31 23.38
N ASN A 127 15.71 15.95 24.26
CA ASN A 127 17.02 15.44 24.66
C ASN A 127 16.88 14.15 25.48
N GLU A 128 15.95 14.12 26.43
CA GLU A 128 15.67 12.95 27.25
C GLU A 128 15.14 11.78 26.39
N MET A 129 14.30 12.09 25.40
CA MET A 129 13.78 11.10 24.45
C MET A 129 14.90 10.52 23.57
N GLU A 130 15.84 11.33 23.12
CA GLU A 130 16.99 10.88 22.33
C GLU A 130 17.96 10.02 23.16
N GLU A 131 18.20 10.38 24.43
CA GLU A 131 18.97 9.56 25.36
C GLU A 131 18.29 8.21 25.63
N HIS A 132 16.98 8.22 25.86
CA HIS A 132 16.21 7.00 26.05
C HIS A 132 16.24 6.11 24.80
N TYR A 133 16.13 6.70 23.60
CA TYR A 133 16.28 5.99 22.33
C TYR A 133 17.67 5.35 22.19
N LYS A 134 18.75 6.08 22.50
CA LYS A 134 20.13 5.54 22.46
C LYS A 134 20.29 4.35 23.42
N LYS A 135 19.79 4.46 24.66
CA LYS A 135 19.82 3.37 25.66
C LYS A 135 19.03 2.15 25.19
N GLN A 136 17.85 2.36 24.60
CA GLN A 136 17.03 1.27 24.04
C GLN A 136 17.74 0.55 22.89
N VAL A 137 18.32 1.31 21.96
CA VAL A 137 19.10 0.74 20.85
C VAL A 137 20.28 -0.07 21.37
N GLU A 138 21.00 0.41 22.39
CA GLU A 138 22.12 -0.29 23.03
C GLU A 138 21.67 -1.59 23.73
N LEU A 139 20.54 -1.57 24.43
CA LEU A 139 19.94 -2.75 25.04
C LEU A 139 19.53 -3.80 24.00
N ILE A 140 18.83 -3.37 22.94
CA ILE A 140 18.44 -4.23 21.82
C ILE A 140 19.69 -4.86 21.18
N MET A 141 20.74 -4.06 21.02
CA MET A 141 22.03 -4.49 20.49
C MET A 141 22.72 -5.53 21.37
N LEU A 142 22.73 -5.32 22.69
CA LEU A 142 23.30 -6.26 23.66
C LEU A 142 22.52 -7.59 23.69
N MET A 143 21.19 -7.53 23.56
CA MET A 143 20.32 -8.70 23.52
C MET A 143 20.34 -9.41 22.16
N SER A 144 20.81 -8.74 21.11
CA SER A 144 20.88 -9.31 19.78
C SER A 144 22.03 -10.32 19.66
N LYS A 145 21.75 -11.48 19.05
CA LYS A 145 22.77 -12.51 18.78
C LYS A 145 23.78 -12.07 17.69
N PHE A 146 23.42 -11.06 16.90
CA PHE A 146 24.21 -10.49 15.82
C PHE A 146 24.24 -8.95 15.96
N PRO A 147 25.19 -8.38 16.73
CA PRO A 147 25.28 -6.93 16.87
C PRO A 147 25.76 -6.24 15.57
N GLU A 148 25.03 -5.19 15.14
CA GLU A 148 25.15 -4.14 14.06
C GLU A 148 26.09 -4.31 12.85
N SER A 149 26.73 -5.45 12.66
CA SER A 149 27.68 -5.75 11.58
C SER A 149 27.00 -5.85 10.21
N TYR A 150 25.68 -6.01 10.17
CA TYR A 150 24.90 -6.12 8.93
C TYR A 150 24.32 -4.79 8.43
N LYS A 151 24.22 -3.75 9.28
CA LYS A 151 23.62 -2.46 8.88
C LYS A 151 24.61 -1.45 8.30
N LYS A 152 25.92 -1.63 8.49
CA LYS A 152 26.95 -0.78 7.88
C LYS A 152 27.64 -1.46 6.70
N LYS A 153 26.89 -1.78 5.64
CA LYS A 153 27.53 -1.95 4.32
C LYS A 153 27.59 -0.56 3.67
N LYS A 154 28.81 -0.01 3.52
CA LYS A 154 29.07 1.20 2.69
C LYS A 154 28.88 0.93 1.19
N TYR A 155 28.74 -0.34 0.81
CA TYR A 155 28.61 -0.78 -0.57
C TYR A 155 27.26 -1.47 -0.74
N HIS A 156 26.46 -0.96 -1.67
CA HIS A 156 25.30 -1.70 -2.18
C HIS A 156 25.80 -3.03 -2.76
N ASP A 157 25.08 -4.13 -2.51
CA ASP A 157 25.43 -5.42 -3.12
C ASP A 157 25.48 -5.24 -4.65
N PRO A 158 26.54 -5.72 -5.34
CA PRO A 158 26.72 -5.49 -6.78
C PRO A 158 25.58 -6.05 -7.64
N LEU A 159 24.77 -6.96 -7.09
CA LEU A 159 23.55 -7.48 -7.72
C LEU A 159 22.38 -6.49 -7.75
N ILE A 160 22.41 -5.45 -6.91
CA ILE A 160 21.42 -4.34 -6.90
C ILE A 160 21.85 -3.25 -7.90
N ILE A 161 23.11 -3.25 -8.34
CA ILE A 161 23.67 -2.26 -9.28
C ILE A 161 23.39 -2.67 -10.75
N SER A 162 23.06 -3.93 -11.04
CA SER A 162 22.81 -4.41 -12.40
C SER A 162 21.35 -4.34 -12.85
N THR A 163 20.55 -3.40 -12.33
CA THR A 163 19.30 -2.96 -13.00
C THR A 163 19.59 -1.80 -13.97
N GLU A 164 20.71 -1.85 -14.69
CA GLU A 164 20.76 -1.15 -15.97
C GLU A 164 19.94 -1.99 -16.96
N LEU A 165 18.81 -1.44 -17.42
CA LEU A 165 18.07 -1.97 -18.56
C LEU A 165 19.07 -2.34 -19.68
N PRO A 166 18.95 -3.52 -20.32
CA PRO A 166 19.91 -3.97 -21.31
C PRO A 166 20.09 -2.91 -22.41
N LYS A 167 21.34 -2.45 -22.58
CA LYS A 167 21.78 -1.40 -23.53
C LYS A 167 21.52 -1.72 -25.01
N SER A 168 20.79 -2.78 -25.33
CA SER A 168 20.46 -3.22 -26.68
C SER A 168 19.05 -2.85 -27.16
N ILE A 169 18.18 -2.35 -26.29
CA ILE A 169 16.85 -1.87 -26.72
C ILE A 169 16.99 -0.40 -27.07
N ARG A 170 16.83 -0.03 -28.35
CA ARG A 170 16.63 1.38 -28.74
C ARG A 170 15.30 1.83 -28.18
N ILE A 171 15.31 2.36 -26.95
CA ILE A 171 14.12 2.88 -26.28
C ILE A 171 13.64 4.09 -27.07
N LYS A 172 12.57 3.91 -27.84
CA LYS A 172 11.90 5.02 -28.52
C LYS A 172 11.25 5.89 -27.45
N LYS A 173 11.81 7.08 -27.25
CA LYS A 173 11.26 8.09 -26.35
C LYS A 173 10.67 9.21 -27.17
N SER A 174 9.46 9.63 -26.82
CA SER A 174 8.87 10.85 -27.35
C SER A 174 8.77 11.91 -26.26
N LYS A 175 8.69 13.17 -26.65
CA LYS A 175 8.54 14.29 -25.73
C LYS A 175 7.19 14.96 -25.94
N CYS A 176 6.52 15.24 -24.84
CA CYS A 176 5.31 16.05 -24.77
C CYS A 176 5.58 17.23 -23.84
N TYR A 177 4.81 18.30 -23.98
CA TYR A 177 4.90 19.43 -23.05
C TYR A 177 3.50 19.86 -22.63
N LEU A 178 3.40 20.36 -21.40
CA LEU A 178 2.20 20.96 -20.84
C LEU A 178 2.56 22.34 -20.30
N ASP A 179 1.87 23.37 -20.78
CA ASP A 179 2.04 24.74 -20.30
C ASP A 179 1.09 24.99 -19.13
N ILE A 180 1.65 25.20 -17.94
CA ILE A 180 0.88 25.33 -16.70
C ILE A 180 0.60 26.80 -16.42
N LYS A 181 -0.67 27.09 -16.15
CA LYS A 181 -1.16 28.42 -15.76
C LYS A 181 -1.80 28.37 -14.39
N ASP A 182 -1.58 29.42 -13.63
CA ASP A 182 -2.23 29.66 -12.35
C ASP A 182 -3.55 30.40 -12.59
N LEU A 183 -4.68 29.78 -12.27
CA LEU A 183 -6.00 30.36 -12.50
C LEU A 183 -6.36 31.46 -11.50
N THR A 184 -5.77 31.47 -10.30
CA THR A 184 -6.08 32.47 -9.27
C THR A 184 -5.36 33.80 -9.55
N GLU A 185 -4.10 33.73 -9.98
CA GLU A 185 -3.24 34.90 -10.23
C GLU A 185 -3.13 35.24 -11.73
N ASN A 186 -3.79 34.47 -12.61
CA ASN A 186 -3.76 34.61 -14.08
C ASN A 186 -2.34 34.73 -14.65
N ARG A 187 -1.39 33.98 -14.08
CA ARG A 187 0.02 33.96 -14.47
C ARG A 187 0.41 32.61 -15.09
N THR A 188 1.42 32.63 -15.95
CA THR A 188 2.03 31.40 -16.47
C THR A 188 3.08 30.89 -15.49
N LEU A 189 2.93 29.67 -14.97
CA LEU A 189 3.88 29.06 -14.02
C LEU A 189 5.09 28.45 -14.72
N GLY A 190 4.93 28.04 -15.98
CA GLY A 190 6.00 27.52 -16.82
C GLY A 190 5.59 26.33 -17.67
N ARG A 191 6.57 25.74 -18.34
CA ARG A 191 6.41 24.57 -19.23
C ARG A 191 6.95 23.31 -18.57
N MET A 192 6.09 22.31 -18.41
CA MET A 192 6.49 20.98 -17.98
C MET A 192 6.76 20.12 -19.21
N THR A 193 7.99 19.62 -19.37
CA THR A 193 8.36 18.70 -20.46
C THR A 193 8.39 17.28 -19.94
N ILE A 194 7.63 16.39 -20.58
CA ILE A 194 7.47 14.99 -20.18
C ILE A 194 8.05 14.09 -21.26
N GLU A 195 8.99 13.23 -20.88
CA GLU A 195 9.46 12.14 -21.73
C GLU A 195 8.59 10.89 -21.52
N VAL A 196 8.08 10.32 -22.60
CA VAL A 196 7.25 9.11 -22.58
C VAL A 196 7.97 7.93 -23.23
N TYR A 197 7.86 6.76 -22.61
CA TYR A 197 8.57 5.54 -22.97
C TYR A 197 7.77 4.68 -23.97
N ASP A 198 7.71 5.12 -25.23
CA ASP A 198 6.92 4.45 -26.28
C ASP A 198 7.30 2.97 -26.49
N SER A 199 8.56 2.60 -26.22
CA SER A 199 9.01 1.21 -26.37
C SER A 199 8.62 0.30 -25.21
N VAL A 200 8.24 0.86 -24.06
CA VAL A 200 7.90 0.07 -22.85
C VAL A 200 6.39 -0.05 -22.71
N VAL A 201 5.66 1.04 -22.88
CA VAL A 201 4.20 1.10 -22.72
C VAL A 201 3.52 1.83 -23.90
N PRO A 202 3.58 1.27 -25.13
CA PRO A 202 3.11 1.95 -26.34
C PRO A 202 1.62 2.33 -26.33
N LYS A 203 0.76 1.57 -25.65
CA LYS A 203 -0.68 1.92 -25.56
C LYS A 203 -0.88 3.09 -24.61
N THR A 204 -0.26 3.04 -23.43
CA THR A 204 -0.34 4.12 -22.44
C THR A 204 0.27 5.42 -22.99
N THR A 205 1.44 5.35 -23.63
CA THR A 205 2.05 6.55 -24.23
C THR A 205 1.27 7.04 -25.43
N GLY A 206 0.70 6.15 -26.25
CA GLY A 206 -0.19 6.50 -27.36
C GLY A 206 -1.38 7.33 -26.87
N ASN A 207 -2.04 6.85 -25.81
CA ASN A 207 -3.17 7.55 -25.18
C ASN A 207 -2.77 8.94 -24.66
N PHE A 208 -1.70 9.01 -23.86
CA PHE A 208 -1.22 10.28 -23.31
C PHE A 208 -0.85 11.29 -24.40
N LYS A 209 -0.15 10.84 -25.45
CA LYS A 209 0.23 11.69 -26.58
C LYS A 209 -0.97 12.20 -27.35
N MET A 210 -2.02 11.39 -27.50
CA MET A 210 -3.26 11.82 -28.13
C MET A 210 -3.96 12.91 -27.29
N LEU A 211 -4.06 12.73 -25.97
CA LEU A 211 -4.65 13.75 -25.08
C LEU A 211 -3.83 15.05 -25.02
N CYS A 212 -2.51 14.98 -25.22
CA CYS A 212 -1.67 16.16 -25.38
C CYS A 212 -1.83 16.86 -26.74
N GLN A 213 -2.30 16.15 -27.77
CA GLN A 213 -2.53 16.71 -29.09
C GLN A 213 -3.97 17.24 -29.14
N GLN A 214 -4.13 18.56 -29.23
CA GLN A 214 -5.43 19.21 -29.43
C GLN A 214 -6.04 18.74 -30.77
N ARG A 215 -6.80 17.65 -30.75
CA ARG A 215 -7.58 17.17 -31.89
C ARG A 215 -9.04 17.55 -31.66
N SER A 216 -9.72 17.84 -32.75
CA SER A 216 -11.08 18.36 -32.90
C SER A 216 -12.23 17.56 -32.25
N ASP A 217 -11.92 16.51 -31.48
CA ASP A 217 -12.89 15.56 -30.92
C ASP A 217 -13.20 15.83 -29.42
N ASP A 218 -13.08 17.10 -28.98
CA ASP A 218 -13.37 17.62 -27.62
C ASP A 218 -12.65 16.96 -26.43
N LEU A 219 -11.75 15.98 -26.68
CA LEU A 219 -11.04 15.21 -25.65
C LEU A 219 -9.54 15.51 -25.65
N ASP A 220 -9.14 16.57 -24.95
CA ASP A 220 -7.74 16.94 -24.75
C ASP A 220 -7.45 17.42 -23.30
N TYR A 221 -6.17 17.58 -22.96
CA TYR A 221 -5.77 18.12 -21.66
C TYR A 221 -5.84 19.64 -21.57
N SER A 222 -6.19 20.34 -22.65
CA SER A 222 -6.22 21.79 -22.67
C SER A 222 -7.35 22.32 -21.79
N GLY A 223 -7.04 23.24 -20.88
CA GLY A 223 -8.02 23.79 -19.94
C GLY A 223 -8.40 22.86 -18.78
N THR A 224 -7.87 21.64 -18.73
CA THR A 224 -8.07 20.74 -17.57
C THR A 224 -7.28 21.22 -16.34
N GLN A 225 -7.83 20.99 -15.15
CA GLN A 225 -7.24 21.42 -13.89
C GLN A 225 -6.46 20.30 -13.18
N ILE A 226 -5.42 20.69 -12.45
CA ILE A 226 -4.79 19.84 -11.43
C ILE A 226 -5.69 19.88 -10.20
N PHE A 227 -6.61 18.92 -10.08
CA PHE A 227 -7.66 18.95 -9.06
C PHE A 227 -7.20 18.47 -7.68
N ARG A 228 -6.04 17.80 -7.57
CA ARG A 228 -5.50 17.36 -6.27
C ARG A 228 -3.98 17.48 -6.23
N ILE A 229 -3.48 18.22 -5.24
CA ILE A 229 -2.04 18.39 -4.98
C ILE A 229 -1.77 17.94 -3.55
N VAL A 230 -0.89 16.95 -3.38
CA VAL A 230 -0.38 16.52 -2.07
C VAL A 230 1.11 16.85 -2.02
N PRO A 231 1.51 17.93 -1.32
CA PRO A 231 2.90 18.36 -1.26
C PRO A 231 3.84 17.23 -0.80
N GLY A 232 4.95 17.05 -1.51
CA GLY A 232 5.94 16.02 -1.21
C GLY A 232 5.56 14.59 -1.65
N LEU A 233 4.39 14.39 -2.26
CA LEU A 233 3.93 13.07 -2.68
C LEU A 233 3.55 13.01 -4.16
N PHE A 234 2.45 13.64 -4.58
CA PHE A 234 2.00 13.63 -5.98
C PHE A 234 1.05 14.79 -6.32
N CYS A 235 0.89 15.02 -7.62
CA CYS A 235 -0.16 15.88 -8.19
C CYS A 235 -1.02 15.02 -9.13
N LEU A 236 -2.36 15.13 -9.02
CA LEU A 236 -3.30 14.44 -9.90
C LEU A 236 -3.98 15.44 -10.84
N ALA A 237 -4.06 15.06 -12.10
CA ALA A 237 -4.63 15.83 -13.19
C ALA A 237 -5.17 14.88 -14.27
N GLY A 238 -5.71 15.44 -15.36
CA GLY A 238 -6.13 14.66 -16.53
C GLY A 238 -7.59 14.20 -16.50
N ASP A 239 -8.42 14.79 -15.63
CA ASP A 239 -9.88 14.68 -15.75
C ASP A 239 -10.36 15.65 -16.85
N VAL A 240 -10.49 15.10 -18.06
CA VAL A 240 -10.93 15.82 -19.27
C VAL A 240 -12.43 16.11 -19.29
N GLU A 241 -13.24 15.45 -18.46
CA GLU A 241 -14.70 15.62 -18.49
C GLU A 241 -15.18 16.67 -17.48
N TYR A 242 -14.74 16.55 -16.23
CA TYR A 242 -15.29 17.35 -15.12
C TYR A 242 -14.24 18.20 -14.39
N SER A 243 -12.94 17.98 -14.63
CA SER A 243 -11.84 18.68 -13.96
C SER A 243 -11.89 18.63 -12.41
N ILE A 244 -12.59 17.66 -11.82
CA ILE A 244 -12.73 17.48 -10.36
C ILE A 244 -12.28 16.08 -9.89
N GLY A 245 -11.80 15.24 -10.81
CA GLY A 245 -11.31 13.90 -10.57
C GLY A 245 -12.35 12.80 -10.71
N LEU A 246 -13.63 13.11 -10.95
CA LEU A 246 -14.69 12.10 -11.08
C LEU A 246 -14.78 11.50 -12.49
N GLY A 247 -14.20 12.17 -13.49
CA GLY A 247 -14.26 11.80 -14.89
C GLY A 247 -12.98 11.15 -15.39
N GLY A 248 -12.86 11.17 -16.71
CA GLY A 248 -11.67 10.73 -17.44
C GLY A 248 -12.04 9.71 -18.51
N LEU A 249 -11.65 10.03 -19.74
CA LEU A 249 -11.85 9.20 -20.92
C LEU A 249 -10.49 8.88 -21.54
N SER A 250 -10.33 7.65 -22.03
CA SER A 250 -9.21 7.30 -22.88
C SER A 250 -9.44 7.88 -24.27
N ALA A 251 -8.44 8.58 -24.83
CA ALA A 251 -8.45 8.99 -26.23
C ALA A 251 -8.37 7.78 -27.17
N THR A 252 -7.88 6.64 -26.68
CA THR A 252 -7.72 5.42 -27.49
C THR A 252 -9.00 4.59 -27.37
N LYS A 253 -9.84 4.62 -28.42
CA LYS A 253 -11.08 3.83 -28.63
C LYS A 253 -12.38 4.32 -27.99
N GLY A 254 -12.42 5.47 -27.33
CA GLY A 254 -13.66 6.00 -26.74
C GLY A 254 -14.21 5.17 -25.58
N GLU A 255 -13.40 4.27 -25.03
CA GLU A 255 -13.71 3.52 -23.82
C GLU A 255 -13.19 4.30 -22.60
N ARG A 256 -13.94 4.26 -21.49
CA ARG A 256 -13.56 4.99 -20.26
C ARG A 256 -12.30 4.40 -19.60
N TYR A 257 -12.07 3.11 -19.75
CA TYR A 257 -10.99 2.37 -19.11
C TYR A 257 -10.29 1.47 -20.12
N PHE A 258 -8.98 1.30 -19.97
CA PHE A 258 -8.20 0.28 -20.67
C PHE A 258 -7.36 -0.52 -19.67
N ASN A 259 -7.02 -1.76 -20.02
CA ASN A 259 -6.27 -2.66 -19.13
C ASN A 259 -4.83 -2.20 -18.94
N ASP A 260 -4.27 -2.47 -17.76
CA ASP A 260 -2.85 -2.22 -17.45
C ASP A 260 -1.94 -2.94 -18.44
N GLU A 261 -0.99 -2.19 -19.01
CA GLU A 261 -0.10 -2.69 -20.06
C GLU A 261 1.09 -3.48 -19.51
N ASN A 262 1.77 -2.95 -18.49
CA ASN A 262 2.79 -3.64 -17.69
C ASN A 262 3.19 -2.81 -16.45
N TYR A 263 4.00 -3.42 -15.57
CA TYR A 263 4.57 -2.80 -14.37
C TYR A 263 6.11 -2.77 -14.40
N ALA A 264 6.71 -2.68 -15.59
CA ALA A 264 8.16 -2.81 -15.77
C ALA A 264 8.97 -1.63 -15.21
N LEU A 265 8.33 -0.47 -14.98
CA LEU A 265 8.96 0.75 -14.47
C LEU A 265 8.54 0.97 -13.01
N SER A 266 9.52 1.14 -12.13
CA SER A 266 9.28 1.37 -10.69
C SER A 266 9.29 2.86 -10.31
N HIS A 267 8.54 3.21 -9.27
CA HIS A 267 8.34 4.58 -8.76
C HIS A 267 9.50 5.07 -7.87
N ASN A 268 10.70 5.13 -8.43
CA ASN A 268 11.91 5.27 -7.61
C ASN A 268 12.41 6.73 -7.51
N ALA A 269 11.77 7.68 -8.21
CA ALA A 269 12.21 9.08 -8.24
C ALA A 269 11.05 10.07 -8.40
N PRO A 270 11.17 11.29 -7.83
CA PRO A 270 10.26 12.41 -8.13
C PRO A 270 10.21 12.73 -9.63
N GLY A 271 9.04 13.13 -10.12
CA GLY A 271 8.84 13.47 -11.55
C GLY A 271 8.51 12.26 -12.44
N THR A 272 8.29 11.09 -11.85
CA THR A 272 7.76 9.92 -12.57
C THR A 272 6.26 10.12 -12.83
N ASN A 273 5.84 10.12 -14.11
CA ASN A 273 4.43 10.26 -14.49
C ASN A 273 3.73 8.90 -14.52
N LEU A 274 2.49 8.86 -14.03
CA LEU A 274 1.70 7.63 -13.85
C LEU A 274 0.26 7.81 -14.29
N GLN A 275 -0.32 6.71 -14.78
CA GLN A 275 -1.75 6.61 -15.01
C GLN A 275 -2.45 6.33 -13.67
N TYR A 276 -3.44 7.15 -13.33
CA TYR A 276 -4.24 6.98 -12.11
C TYR A 276 -5.55 6.23 -12.42
N TYR A 277 -5.94 5.29 -11.55
CA TYR A 277 -7.20 4.56 -11.62
C TYR A 277 -7.96 4.65 -10.29
N TYR A 278 -9.30 4.67 -10.35
CA TYR A 278 -10.16 4.43 -9.19
C TYR A 278 -10.20 2.92 -8.88
N GLY A 279 -9.13 2.43 -8.27
CA GLY A 279 -9.11 1.14 -7.58
C GLY A 279 -8.96 1.41 -6.09
N PHE A 280 -9.91 0.94 -5.28
CA PHE A 280 -9.65 0.77 -3.84
C PHE A 280 -8.34 0.00 -3.71
N LEU A 281 -7.34 0.59 -3.06
CA LEU A 281 -6.10 -0.08 -2.64
C LEU A 281 -6.47 -1.13 -1.57
N GLY A 282 -7.04 -2.23 -2.04
CA GLY A 282 -7.12 -3.51 -1.35
C GLY A 282 -6.16 -4.46 -2.05
N ASP A 283 -5.15 -4.88 -1.31
CA ASP A 283 -4.20 -5.96 -1.60
C ASP A 283 -4.43 -6.77 -2.89
N ARG A 284 -3.55 -6.55 -3.87
CA ARG A 284 -3.06 -7.62 -4.73
C ARG A 284 -1.57 -7.44 -4.96
N PHE A 285 -0.78 -7.83 -3.97
CA PHE A 285 0.49 -8.47 -4.29
C PHE A 285 0.15 -9.76 -5.03
N SER A 286 0.23 -9.74 -6.36
CA SER A 286 0.19 -10.94 -7.18
C SER A 286 1.41 -11.79 -6.81
N ASN A 287 1.16 -12.87 -6.07
CA ASN A 287 1.97 -14.07 -6.17
C ASN A 287 1.75 -14.63 -7.58
N ASP A 288 2.77 -14.48 -8.43
CA ASP A 288 3.17 -15.43 -9.48
C ASP A 288 4.61 -15.08 -9.91
#